data_AF-A0A1C6UWY0-F1
#
_entry.id   AF-A0A1C6UWY0-F1
#
_cell.length_a   1.000
_cell.length_b   1.000
_cell.length_c   1.000
_cell.angle_alpha   90.00
_cell.angle_beta   90.00
_cell.angle_gamma   90.00
#
_symmetry.space_group_name_H-M   'P 1'
#
loop_
_entity.id
_entity.type
_entity.pdbx_description
1 polymer ?
#
loop_
_entity_poly.entity_id
_entity_poly.type
_entity_poly.pdbx_seq_one_letter_code
_entity_poly.pdbx_strand_id
1 'polypeptide(L)'
;MRCGIGHAATLPGPWVPDLSLWTQIYPYNEFLHACLAQALHHAFRTADALEVLRRLRQRLDRELGLGLGPALLRLETQLRGPANATQPGETTNLPTLKAIQTALVDLSQAVQTLINDADAQGPAEILAVKGTHATLG
;
A
#
# COMPACT_ATOMS: atom_id res chain seq x y z
N MET A 1 -14.66 -7.53 -24.70
CA MET A 1 -13.46 -7.51 -23.85
C MET A 1 -13.11 -6.07 -23.54
N ARG A 2 -13.52 -5.60 -22.36
CA ARG A 2 -13.45 -4.19 -21.96
C ARG A 2 -12.67 -4.21 -20.64
N CYS A 3 -11.39 -3.85 -20.69
CA CYS A 3 -10.61 -3.70 -19.46
C CYS A 3 -11.16 -2.47 -18.74
N GLY A 4 -11.98 -2.71 -17.72
CA GLY A 4 -12.59 -1.68 -16.92
C GLY A 4 -11.52 -0.97 -16.11
N ILE A 5 -11.18 0.24 -16.53
CA ILE A 5 -10.56 1.23 -15.64
C ILE A 5 -11.64 1.77 -14.70
N GLY A 6 -12.06 0.92 -13.77
CA GLY A 6 -12.62 1.34 -12.51
C GLY A 6 -11.44 1.57 -11.58
N HIS A 7 -11.28 2.82 -11.16
CA HIS A 7 -10.35 3.25 -10.12
C HIS A 7 -10.30 2.23 -8.96
N ALA A 8 -9.08 1.87 -8.52
CA ALA A 8 -8.78 1.03 -7.35
C ALA A 8 -8.68 -0.51 -7.51
N ALA A 9 -8.09 -1.01 -8.59
CA ALA A 9 -7.53 -2.37 -8.58
C ALA A 9 -6.00 -2.32 -8.47
N THR A 10 -5.50 -2.45 -7.24
CA THR A 10 -4.17 -3.02 -6.99
C THR A 10 -4.11 -4.34 -7.76
N LEU A 11 -3.45 -4.36 -8.91
CA LEU A 11 -3.24 -5.60 -9.66
C LEU A 11 -2.15 -6.40 -8.93
N PRO A 12 -2.47 -7.54 -8.28
CA PRO A 12 -1.43 -8.41 -7.77
C PRO A 12 -0.61 -8.94 -8.94
N GLY A 13 0.72 -8.79 -8.86
CA GLY A 13 1.74 -9.79 -9.16
C GLY A 13 1.88 -10.40 -10.57
N PRO A 14 1.12 -11.43 -10.97
CA PRO A 14 1.68 -12.42 -11.92
C PRO A 14 1.45 -12.18 -13.42
N TRP A 15 1.09 -10.97 -13.87
CA TRP A 15 0.68 -10.73 -15.27
C TRP A 15 1.74 -9.99 -16.11
N VAL A 16 2.89 -9.64 -15.51
CA VAL A 16 4.01 -8.97 -16.21
C VAL A 16 4.54 -9.81 -17.39
N PRO A 17 4.76 -11.14 -17.26
CA PRO A 17 5.25 -11.94 -18.37
C PRO A 17 4.26 -11.96 -19.54
N ASP A 18 2.97 -12.13 -19.25
CA ASP A 18 1.92 -12.14 -20.27
C ASP A 18 1.84 -10.79 -20.99
N LEU A 19 1.81 -9.68 -20.25
CA LEU A 19 1.83 -8.34 -20.83
C LEU A 19 3.08 -8.11 -21.71
N SER A 20 4.24 -8.59 -21.28
CA SER A 20 5.46 -8.49 -22.08
C SER A 20 5.36 -9.25 -23.40
N LEU A 21 4.68 -10.40 -23.43
CA LEU A 21 4.42 -11.17 -24.64
C LEU A 21 3.45 -10.41 -25.57
N TRP A 22 2.35 -9.89 -25.04
CA TRP A 22 1.38 -9.12 -25.82
C TRP A 22 1.97 -7.85 -26.43
N THR A 23 2.88 -7.16 -25.73
CA THR A 23 3.59 -5.99 -26.28
C THR A 23 4.54 -6.34 -27.43
N GLN A 24 5.02 -7.59 -27.50
CA GLN A 24 5.82 -8.07 -28.63
C GLN A 24 4.93 -8.40 -29.84
N ILE A 25 3.77 -9.00 -29.61
CA ILE A 25 2.79 -9.33 -30.66
C ILE A 25 2.15 -8.06 -31.25
N TYR A 26 1.86 -7.07 -30.41
CA TYR A 26 1.22 -5.80 -30.80
C TYR A 26 2.12 -4.60 -30.48
N PRO A 27 3.20 -4.37 -31.24
CA PRO A 27 4.27 -3.45 -30.89
C PRO A 27 3.85 -1.98 -30.83
N TYR A 28 2.82 -1.58 -31.57
CA TYR A 28 2.34 -0.20 -31.65
C TYR A 28 1.17 0.10 -30.70
N ASN A 29 0.69 -0.89 -29.96
CA ASN A 29 -0.44 -0.69 -29.06
C ASN A 29 0.02 0.01 -27.77
N GLU A 30 -0.08 1.34 -27.77
CA GLU A 30 0.32 2.18 -26.65
C GLU A 30 -0.32 1.77 -25.32
N PHE A 31 -1.57 1.30 -25.33
CA PHE A 31 -2.29 0.90 -24.12
C PHE A 31 -1.64 -0.32 -23.45
N LEU A 32 -1.20 -1.32 -24.22
CA LEU A 32 -0.51 -2.49 -23.67
C LEU A 32 0.82 -2.10 -23.02
N HIS A 33 1.56 -1.17 -23.64
CA HIS A 33 2.81 -0.65 -23.07
C HIS A 33 2.56 0.16 -21.79
N ALA A 34 1.46 0.91 -21.70
CA ALA A 34 1.06 1.60 -20.47
C ALA A 34 0.76 0.61 -19.33
N CYS A 35 -0.01 -0.45 -19.59
CA CYS A 35 -0.29 -1.49 -18.60
C CYS A 35 0.99 -2.18 -18.11
N LEU A 36 1.92 -2.49 -19.01
CA LEU A 36 3.21 -3.07 -18.65
C LEU A 36 4.05 -2.12 -17.80
N ALA A 37 4.14 -0.85 -18.17
CA ALA A 37 4.88 0.16 -17.42
C ALA A 37 4.30 0.38 -16.02
N GLN A 38 2.97 0.41 -15.88
CA GLN A 38 2.30 0.50 -14.57
C GLN A 38 2.57 -0.74 -13.71
N ALA A 39 2.49 -1.94 -14.28
CA ALA A 39 2.77 -3.17 -13.57
C ALA A 39 4.23 -3.22 -13.06
N LEU A 40 5.19 -2.79 -13.88
CA LEU A 40 6.60 -2.68 -13.49
C LEU A 40 6.81 -1.64 -12.39
N HIS A 41 6.13 -0.51 -12.47
CA HIS A 41 6.19 0.52 -11.43
C HIS A 41 5.65 0.03 -10.09
N HIS A 42 4.50 -0.67 -10.08
CA HIS A 42 3.96 -1.31 -8.87
C HIS A 42 4.89 -2.38 -8.29
N ALA A 43 5.67 -3.05 -9.14
CA ALA A 43 6.71 -3.98 -8.71
C ALA A 43 8.01 -3.28 -8.25
N PHE A 44 7.98 -1.97 -7.98
CA PHE A 44 9.15 -1.14 -7.63
C PHE A 44 10.27 -1.11 -8.68
N ARG A 45 9.97 -1.52 -9.93
CA ARG A 45 10.91 -1.55 -11.06
C ARG A 45 10.69 -0.36 -12.00
N THR A 46 10.70 0.85 -11.45
CA THR A 46 10.42 2.10 -12.19
C THR A 46 11.41 2.35 -13.34
N ALA A 47 12.68 1.95 -13.18
CA ALA A 47 13.68 2.07 -14.25
C ALA A 47 13.29 1.26 -15.49
N ASP A 48 12.79 0.03 -15.29
CA ASP A 48 12.32 -0.84 -16.38
C ASP A 48 11.04 -0.29 -17.01
N ALA A 49 10.14 0.27 -16.21
CA ALA A 49 8.93 0.93 -16.72
C ALA A 49 9.26 2.08 -17.67
N LEU A 50 10.22 2.94 -17.31
CA LEU A 50 10.67 4.05 -18.16
C LEU A 50 11.39 3.54 -19.42
N GLU A 51 12.15 2.45 -19.31
CA GLU A 51 12.84 1.85 -20.46
C GLU A 51 11.84 1.31 -21.50
N VAL A 52 10.74 0.69 -21.06
CA VAL A 52 9.64 0.26 -21.95
C VAL A 52 9.07 1.45 -22.74
N LEU A 53 8.73 2.54 -22.05
CA LEU A 53 8.19 3.75 -22.70
C LEU A 53 9.20 4.40 -23.64
N ARG A 54 10.49 4.42 -23.29
CA ARG A 54 11.57 4.93 -24.13
C ARG A 54 11.69 4.12 -25.43
N ARG A 55 11.64 2.79 -25.35
CA ARG A 55 11.70 1.90 -26.52
C ARG A 55 10.50 2.10 -27.44
N LEU A 56 9.30 2.22 -26.87
CA LEU A 56 8.09 2.50 -27.65
C LEU A 56 8.20 3.83 -28.38
N ARG A 57 8.64 4.90 -27.70
CA ARG A 57 8.86 6.21 -28.33
C ARG A 57 9.82 6.10 -29.52
N GLN A 58 10.95 5.43 -29.34
CA GLN A 58 11.92 5.25 -30.43
C GLN A 58 11.35 4.45 -31.60
N ARG A 59 10.49 3.46 -31.33
CA ARG A 59 9.86 2.66 -32.37
C ARG A 59 8.81 3.47 -33.15
N LEU A 60 7.91 4.15 -32.45
CA LEU A 60 6.90 5.01 -33.08
C LEU A 60 7.51 6.13 -33.89
N ASP A 61 8.58 6.75 -33.39
CA ASP A 61 9.29 7.83 -34.07
C ASP A 61 10.00 7.30 -35.34
N ARG A 62 10.70 6.17 -35.24
CA ARG A 62 11.44 5.60 -36.40
C ARG A 62 10.55 4.99 -37.47
N GLU A 63 9.50 4.27 -37.07
CA GLU A 63 8.71 3.45 -37.99
C GLU A 63 7.45 4.17 -38.48
N LEU A 64 6.90 5.09 -37.69
CA LEU A 64 5.67 5.81 -38.01
C LEU A 64 5.84 7.34 -38.06
N GLY A 65 6.97 7.88 -37.58
CA GLY A 65 7.15 9.33 -37.41
C GLY A 65 6.21 9.93 -36.36
N LEU A 66 5.73 9.10 -35.41
CA LEU A 66 4.75 9.49 -34.40
C LEU A 66 5.39 9.61 -33.01
N GLY A 67 4.88 10.56 -32.22
CA GLY A 67 5.20 10.67 -30.80
C GLY A 67 4.31 9.77 -29.93
N LEU A 68 4.68 9.63 -28.64
CA LEU A 68 3.80 8.98 -27.65
C LEU A 68 2.49 9.76 -27.50
N GLY A 69 1.37 9.05 -27.38
CA GLY A 69 0.09 9.66 -27.08
C GLY A 69 0.06 10.37 -25.72
N PRO A 70 -0.89 11.30 -25.52
CA PRO A 70 -0.97 12.14 -24.32
C PRO A 70 -1.21 11.35 -23.03
N ALA A 71 -1.76 10.14 -23.10
CA ALA A 71 -1.90 9.25 -21.96
C ALA A 71 -0.54 8.72 -21.48
N LEU A 72 0.31 8.27 -22.41
CA LEU A 72 1.65 7.76 -22.09
C LEU A 72 2.61 8.87 -21.66
N LEU A 73 2.48 10.07 -22.24
CA LEU A 73 3.26 11.24 -21.80
C LEU A 73 2.95 11.60 -20.34
N ARG A 74 1.67 11.56 -19.94
CA ARG A 74 1.27 11.75 -18.54
C ARG A 74 1.84 10.66 -17.64
N LEU A 75 1.77 9.40 -18.06
CA LEU A 75 2.35 8.28 -17.32
C LEU A 75 3.87 8.43 -17.16
N GLU A 76 4.61 8.76 -18.22
CA GLU A 76 6.06 8.98 -18.14
C GLU A 76 6.39 10.12 -17.18
N THR A 77 5.61 11.21 -17.21
CA THR A 77 5.79 12.34 -16.29
C THR A 77 5.53 11.93 -14.84
N GLN A 78 4.49 11.12 -14.59
CA GLN A 78 4.21 10.58 -13.26
C GLN A 78 5.33 9.67 -12.76
N LEU A 79 5.89 8.82 -13.62
CA LEU A 79 6.99 7.92 -13.28
C LEU A 79 8.31 8.65 -13.01
N ARG A 80 8.53 9.80 -13.67
CA ARG A 80 9.72 10.66 -13.45
C ARG A 80 9.56 11.60 -12.26
N GLY A 81 8.34 11.95 -11.89
CA GLY A 81 8.05 12.78 -10.73
C GLY A 81 8.40 12.09 -9.41
N PRO A 82 8.48 12.83 -8.29
CA PRO A 82 8.62 12.21 -6.98
C PRO A 82 7.47 11.21 -6.79
N ALA A 83 7.76 10.02 -6.24
CA ALA A 83 6.85 8.87 -6.10
C ALA A 83 5.60 9.11 -5.20
N ASN A 84 5.19 10.36 -5.00
CA ASN A 84 4.06 10.80 -4.21
C ASN A 84 3.13 11.66 -5.04
N ALA A 85 2.24 11.03 -5.81
CA ALA A 85 0.93 11.58 -6.16
C ALA A 85 0.04 10.50 -6.83
N THR A 86 -0.16 9.36 -6.16
CA THR A 86 -1.32 8.52 -6.44
C THR A 86 -2.35 8.82 -5.35
N GLN A 87 -3.33 9.69 -5.65
CA GLN A 87 -4.50 9.87 -4.79
C GLN A 87 -5.61 8.93 -5.28
N PRO A 88 -6.11 8.05 -4.40
CA PRO A 88 -7.53 7.82 -4.27
C PRO A 88 -7.95 8.25 -2.86
N GLY A 89 -8.54 9.45 -2.73
CA GLY A 89 -9.48 9.81 -1.67
C GLY A 89 -8.99 10.06 -0.24
N GLU A 90 -7.87 9.51 0.24
CA GLU A 90 -7.54 9.65 1.66
C GLU A 90 -6.04 9.48 1.92
N THR A 91 -5.25 10.50 1.58
CA THR A 91 -3.89 10.59 2.12
C THR A 91 -4.01 10.93 3.60
N THR A 92 -3.78 9.93 4.45
CA THR A 92 -3.65 10.07 5.90
C THR A 92 -2.82 11.30 6.21
N ASN A 93 -3.47 12.33 6.76
CA ASN A 93 -2.79 13.58 7.08
C ASN A 93 -1.84 13.32 8.27
N LEU A 94 -0.68 13.97 8.28
CA LEU A 94 0.30 13.88 9.37
C LEU A 94 -0.28 14.07 10.80
N PRO A 95 -1.22 15.01 11.06
CA PRO A 95 -1.86 15.11 12.36
C PRO A 95 -2.75 13.91 12.69
N THR A 96 -3.37 13.26 11.70
CA THR A 96 -4.16 12.03 11.91
C THR A 96 -3.26 10.87 12.32
N LEU A 97 -2.12 10.70 11.65
CA LEU A 97 -1.12 9.70 12.02
C LEU A 97 -0.55 9.95 13.41
N LYS A 98 -0.27 11.22 13.73
CA LYS A 98 0.21 11.61 15.06
C LYS A 98 -0.85 11.36 16.13
N ALA A 99 -2.12 11.67 15.86
CA ALA A 99 -3.22 11.40 16.79
C ALA A 99 -3.41 9.89 17.03
N ILE A 100 -3.34 9.07 15.98
CA ILE A 100 -3.37 7.61 16.09
C ILE A 100 -2.19 7.11 16.93
N GLN A 101 -0.98 7.62 16.67
CA GLN A 101 0.21 7.27 17.44
C GLN A 101 0.07 7.62 18.93
N THR A 102 -0.43 8.82 19.25
CA THR A 102 -0.64 9.24 20.65
C THR A 102 -1.68 8.35 21.33
N ALA A 103 -2.82 8.07 20.67
CA ALA A 103 -3.85 7.20 21.23
C ALA A 103 -3.33 5.78 21.51
N LEU A 104 -2.48 5.24 20.64
CA LEU A 104 -1.82 3.94 20.85
C LEU A 104 -0.88 3.95 22.05
N VAL A 105 -0.11 5.04 22.25
CA VAL A 105 0.79 5.20 23.41
C VAL A 105 -0.03 5.28 24.71
N ASP A 106 -1.10 6.07 24.72
CA ASP A 106 -1.96 6.23 25.89
C ASP A 106 -2.61 4.89 26.30
N LEU A 107 -3.10 4.11 25.32
CA LEU A 107 -3.64 2.78 25.58
C LEU A 107 -2.58 1.81 26.11
N SER A 108 -1.38 1.81 25.53
CA SER A 108 -0.28 0.98 26.04
C SER A 108 0.06 1.31 27.49
N GLN A 109 0.04 2.60 27.84
CA GLN A 109 0.34 3.06 29.19
C GLN A 109 -0.76 2.66 30.18
N ALA A 110 -2.03 2.77 29.79
CA ALA A 110 -3.16 2.33 30.60
C ALA A 110 -3.14 0.81 30.86
N VAL A 111 -2.79 0.01 29.86
CA VAL A 111 -2.62 -1.45 30.05
C VAL A 111 -1.46 -1.74 31.00
N GLN A 112 -0.33 -1.03 30.87
CA GLN A 112 0.81 -1.23 31.76
C GLN A 112 0.50 -0.85 33.21
N THR A 113 -0.29 0.20 33.45
CA THR A 113 -0.72 0.56 34.81
C THR A 113 -1.61 -0.53 35.43
N LEU A 114 -2.53 -1.11 34.64
CA LEU A 114 -3.37 -2.21 35.13
C LEU A 114 -2.56 -3.47 35.45
N ILE A 115 -1.53 -3.77 34.65
CA ILE A 115 -0.59 -4.87 34.92
C ILE A 115 0.19 -4.59 36.22
N ASN A 116 0.72 -3.37 36.37
CA ASN A 116 1.50 -3.00 37.55
C ASN A 116 0.65 -3.00 38.84
N ASP A 117 -0.62 -2.58 38.77
CA ASP A 117 -1.55 -2.62 39.89
C ASP A 117 -1.87 -4.07 40.29
N ALA A 118 -2.10 -4.95 39.31
CA ALA A 118 -2.32 -6.37 39.56
C ALA A 118 -1.09 -7.06 40.17
N ASP A 119 0.12 -6.66 39.78
CA ASP A 119 1.37 -7.15 40.37
C ASP A 119 1.61 -6.57 41.78
N ALA A 120 1.17 -5.33 42.04
CA ALA A 120 1.19 -4.73 43.38
C ALA A 120 0.18 -5.42 44.32
N GLN A 121 -0.88 -6.01 43.78
CA GLN A 121 -1.79 -6.95 44.45
C GLN A 121 -1.25 -8.38 44.44
N GLY A 122 -0.02 -8.57 44.95
CA GLY A 122 0.44 -9.89 45.43
C GLY A 122 -0.52 -10.47 46.49
N PRO A 123 -0.50 -11.79 46.75
CA PRO A 123 -1.56 -12.57 47.42
C PRO A 123 -1.78 -12.20 48.89
N ALA A 124 -2.40 -11.05 49.15
CA ALA A 124 -2.58 -10.51 50.49
C ALA A 124 -4.02 -10.08 50.75
N GLU A 125 -5.03 -10.80 50.25
CA GLU A 125 -6.40 -10.69 50.81
C GLU A 125 -7.30 -11.90 50.52
N ILE A 126 -6.78 -13.13 50.68
CA ILE A 126 -7.64 -14.31 50.88
C ILE A 126 -7.26 -14.95 52.23
N LEU A 127 -7.33 -14.19 53.33
CA LEU A 127 -7.28 -14.80 54.66
C LEU A 127 -7.86 -13.93 55.78
N ALA A 128 -9.16 -13.64 55.76
CA ALA A 128 -9.89 -13.31 57.00
C ALA A 128 -11.42 -13.43 56.89
N VAL A 129 -11.96 -14.53 56.36
CA VAL A 129 -13.27 -15.00 56.85
C VAL A 129 -12.97 -15.96 58.00
N LYS A 130 -12.70 -15.40 59.18
CA LYS A 130 -12.66 -16.18 60.42
C LYS A 130 -14.09 -16.62 60.71
N GLY A 131 -14.37 -17.89 60.44
CA GLY A 131 -15.63 -18.52 60.81
C GLY A 131 -15.89 -18.37 62.31
N THR A 132 -16.98 -17.71 62.66
CA THR A 132 -17.57 -17.79 63.99
C THR A 132 -18.35 -19.10 64.09
N HIS A 133 -17.66 -20.16 64.51
CA HIS A 133 -18.30 -21.34 65.11
C HIS A 133 -17.83 -21.45 66.57
N ALA A 134 -18.75 -21.23 67.51
CA ALA A 134 -18.66 -21.77 68.87
C ALA A 134 -20.06 -21.83 69.52
N THR A 135 -20.73 -22.94 69.20
CA THR A 135 -21.63 -23.81 69.96
C THR A 135 -21.65 -23.69 71.51
N LEU A 136 -22.88 -23.71 72.05
CA LEU A 136 -23.42 -24.11 73.37
C LEU A 136 -22.67 -23.85 74.69
N GLY A 137 -23.41 -23.22 75.60
CA GLY A 137 -23.43 -23.46 77.05
C GLY A 137 -24.83 -23.14 77.59
#